data_AF-A0A5J4YPA0-F1
#
_entry.id   AF-A0A5J4YPA0-F1
#
_cell.length_a   1.000
_cell.length_b   1.000
_cell.length_c   1.000
_cell.angle_alpha   90.00
_cell.angle_beta   90.00
_cell.angle_gamma   90.00
#
_symmetry.space_group_name_H-M   'P 1'
#
loop_
_entity.id
_entity.type
_entity.pdbx_description
1 polymer ?
#
loop_
_entity_poly.entity_id
_entity_poly.type
_entity_poly.pdbx_seq_one_letter_code
_entity_poly.pdbx_strand_id
1 'polypeptide(L)'
;MVLGFAAFLPRTGRCGESRAPTSSAGGYACGRGGLEEARRARTATDRRRGSRVWRMKMRNWGGFAAPPEMPDDLPRAVQLLGNATQRRVSPRVRIELERLVGAAPSNKEQAQQWKGFLQQRVQRRIMRDAEVAQALGDPEKEARRKLLCTNRGAANKYLDCLSLPESNAQLSWVFSRLEIARRNAGFLDERDASHMRALIGMVPQTHAEIVRVRNALSKLALRRKRAEYWPPKLPDTELRTHFTIKFLMQRIRDGGHSTEQGEAILIDRLGALPRNVNVARAWVKKLRFTLYMAQKRRDHQAKQEVDALKRKVRALCRLKRAGLATAEQLKELRRADEELAARGACA
;
A
#
# COMPACT_ATOMS: atom_id res chain seq x y z
N MET A 1 64.28 17.34 -16.45
CA MET A 1 63.70 16.25 -17.29
C MET A 1 62.18 16.40 -17.16
N VAL A 2 61.41 17.16 -17.94
CA VAL A 2 61.23 17.36 -19.40
C VAL A 2 60.89 16.09 -20.18
N LEU A 3 59.75 16.20 -20.90
CA LEU A 3 59.07 15.32 -21.88
C LEU A 3 57.98 14.41 -21.29
N GLY A 4 56.74 14.38 -21.79
CA GLY A 4 56.15 15.08 -22.94
C GLY A 4 54.68 14.68 -23.15
N PHE A 5 53.95 15.64 -23.71
CA PHE A 5 52.65 15.55 -24.39
C PHE A 5 52.54 14.34 -25.34
N ALA A 6 51.31 13.80 -25.52
CA ALA A 6 50.61 13.83 -26.80
C ALA A 6 49.20 13.20 -26.72
N ALA A 7 48.25 13.92 -27.29
CA ALA A 7 46.88 13.52 -27.57
C ALA A 7 46.81 12.55 -28.76
N PHE A 8 45.80 11.67 -28.80
CA PHE A 8 45.37 11.03 -30.04
C PHE A 8 43.86 10.68 -30.01
N LEU A 9 43.06 11.50 -30.67
CA LEU A 9 41.88 11.10 -31.45
C LEU A 9 42.32 11.26 -32.92
N PRO A 10 41.86 10.43 -33.89
CA PRO A 10 40.60 10.79 -34.55
C PRO A 10 39.79 9.66 -35.27
N ARG A 11 38.50 10.01 -35.54
CA ARG A 11 37.74 9.93 -36.81
C ARG A 11 37.24 8.59 -37.45
N THR A 12 35.90 8.53 -37.53
CA THR A 12 35.00 8.36 -38.70
C THR A 12 34.98 7.10 -39.57
N GLY A 13 33.75 6.61 -39.80
CA GLY A 13 33.31 5.84 -40.99
C GLY A 13 31.98 5.12 -40.70
N ARG A 14 30.81 5.74 -40.94
CA ARG A 14 29.92 5.68 -42.15
C ARG A 14 29.17 4.35 -42.38
N CYS A 15 27.85 4.51 -42.47
CA CYS A 15 26.87 3.91 -43.40
C CYS A 15 26.70 2.39 -43.45
N GLY A 16 25.49 1.95 -43.08
CA GLY A 16 24.91 0.66 -43.45
C GLY A 16 23.39 0.76 -43.44
N GLU A 17 22.83 1.20 -44.57
CA GLU A 17 21.42 1.09 -44.91
C GLU A 17 21.04 -0.39 -45.08
N SER A 18 19.94 -0.83 -44.48
CA SER A 18 19.23 -2.03 -44.95
C SER A 18 17.76 -2.00 -44.52
N ARG A 19 16.97 -1.41 -45.42
CA ARG A 19 15.66 -1.85 -45.96
C ARG A 19 14.70 -2.64 -45.06
N ALA A 20 13.50 -2.09 -44.96
CA ALA A 20 12.24 -2.74 -44.62
C ALA A 20 11.90 -3.93 -45.56
N PRO A 21 11.02 -4.83 -45.11
CA PRO A 21 10.01 -5.42 -45.96
C PRO A 21 8.64 -4.83 -45.66
N THR A 22 8.03 -4.32 -46.72
CA THR A 22 6.61 -4.06 -46.89
C THR A 22 5.82 -5.38 -46.99
N SER A 23 4.78 -5.54 -46.20
CA SER A 23 3.58 -6.32 -46.56
C SER A 23 2.39 -5.72 -45.79
N SER A 24 1.58 -4.94 -46.50
CA SER A 24 0.32 -5.34 -47.15
C SER A 24 -0.88 -5.30 -46.20
N ALA A 25 -1.66 -4.23 -46.38
CA ALA A 25 -3.12 -4.22 -46.44
C ALA A 25 -3.90 -5.01 -45.38
N GLY A 26 -4.45 -4.26 -44.42
CA GLY A 26 -5.54 -4.69 -43.55
C GLY A 26 -6.28 -3.46 -43.06
N GLY A 27 -6.92 -2.73 -43.96
CA GLY A 27 -7.75 -1.58 -43.61
C GLY A 27 -8.92 -2.02 -42.74
N TYR A 28 -9.04 -1.42 -41.56
CA TYR A 28 -10.32 -1.34 -40.86
C TYR A 28 -10.58 0.11 -40.48
N ALA A 29 -11.58 0.65 -41.17
CA ALA A 29 -12.15 1.96 -40.97
C ALA A 29 -12.56 2.17 -39.50
N CYS A 30 -12.40 3.40 -39.05
CA CYS A 30 -12.99 3.92 -37.82
C CYS A 30 -14.51 3.66 -37.79
N GLY A 31 -14.96 2.80 -36.88
CA GLY A 31 -16.33 2.77 -36.39
C GLY A 31 -16.43 3.54 -35.08
N ARG A 32 -16.77 4.84 -35.13
CA ARG A 32 -17.10 5.70 -33.96
C ARG A 32 -18.29 5.21 -33.12
N GLY A 33 -18.90 4.06 -33.43
CA GLY A 33 -20.01 3.45 -32.68
C GLY A 33 -19.60 2.53 -31.52
N GLY A 34 -18.41 1.91 -31.57
CA GLY A 34 -18.04 0.87 -30.58
C GLY A 34 -17.75 1.39 -29.17
N LEU A 35 -17.32 2.65 -29.04
CA LEU A 35 -17.02 3.27 -27.73
C LEU A 35 -18.28 3.68 -26.96
N GLU A 36 -19.37 4.03 -27.67
CA GLU A 36 -20.67 4.29 -27.04
C GLU A 36 -21.40 3.00 -26.68
N GLU A 37 -21.32 1.97 -27.50
CA GLU A 37 -21.89 0.65 -27.19
C GLU A 37 -21.19 -0.01 -25.99
N ALA A 38 -19.86 0.11 -25.88
CA ALA A 38 -19.12 -0.35 -24.71
C ALA A 38 -19.47 0.45 -23.44
N ARG A 39 -19.82 1.75 -23.56
CA ARG A 39 -20.32 2.57 -22.44
C ARG A 39 -21.75 2.20 -22.05
N ARG A 40 -22.65 1.93 -23.01
CA ARG A 40 -24.03 1.51 -22.75
C ARG A 40 -24.12 0.09 -22.19
N ALA A 41 -23.25 -0.83 -22.62
CA ALA A 41 -23.18 -2.19 -22.07
C ALA A 41 -22.69 -2.21 -20.61
N ARG A 42 -21.78 -1.31 -20.22
CA ARG A 42 -21.31 -1.16 -18.83
C ARG A 42 -22.34 -0.54 -17.90
N THR A 43 -23.16 0.40 -18.37
CA THR A 43 -24.24 0.99 -17.55
C THR A 43 -25.46 0.06 -17.43
N ALA A 44 -25.70 -0.82 -18.41
CA ALA A 44 -26.77 -1.82 -18.33
C ALA A 44 -26.45 -2.99 -17.38
N THR A 45 -25.18 -3.39 -17.27
CA THR A 45 -24.74 -4.42 -16.32
C THR A 45 -24.74 -3.94 -14.87
N ASP A 46 -24.58 -2.63 -14.62
CA ASP A 46 -24.71 -2.04 -13.28
C ASP A 46 -26.17 -1.88 -12.84
N ARG A 47 -27.12 -1.67 -13.76
CA ARG A 47 -28.54 -1.49 -13.41
C ARG A 47 -29.28 -2.80 -13.09
N ARG A 48 -28.81 -3.96 -13.59
CA ARG A 48 -29.43 -5.28 -13.28
C ARG A 48 -28.85 -5.99 -12.05
N ARG A 49 -27.85 -5.43 -11.36
CA ARG A 49 -27.41 -5.85 -10.02
C ARG A 49 -28.01 -4.99 -8.89
N GLY A 50 -29.07 -4.23 -9.19
CA GLY A 50 -29.74 -3.33 -8.26
C GLY A 50 -30.82 -3.96 -7.37
N SER A 51 -31.12 -5.26 -7.49
CA SER A 51 -32.14 -5.90 -6.64
C SER A 51 -31.61 -7.22 -6.07
N ARG A 52 -31.48 -7.29 -4.74
CA ARG A 52 -30.97 -8.41 -3.91
C ARG A 52 -29.46 -8.40 -3.69
N VAL A 53 -28.95 -7.35 -3.04
CA VAL A 53 -27.70 -7.45 -2.27
C VAL A 53 -27.97 -6.97 -0.86
N TRP A 54 -28.22 -7.96 0.00
CA TRP A 54 -27.91 -8.04 1.42
C TRP A 54 -27.51 -6.72 2.11
N ARG A 55 -28.27 -6.38 3.17
CA ARG A 55 -27.89 -5.46 4.25
C ARG A 55 -26.63 -5.97 4.98
N MET A 56 -25.49 -5.97 4.32
CA MET A 56 -24.20 -5.96 4.99
C MET A 56 -23.86 -4.50 5.23
N LYS A 57 -23.95 -4.08 6.49
CA LYS A 57 -23.30 -2.86 7.00
C LYS A 57 -21.85 -2.86 6.52
N MET A 58 -21.57 -2.24 5.38
CA MET A 58 -20.22 -1.98 4.94
C MET A 58 -19.62 -1.04 5.97
N ARG A 59 -18.80 -1.60 6.85
CA ARG A 59 -17.91 -0.86 7.73
C ARG A 59 -16.96 -0.04 6.86
N ASN A 60 -17.33 1.20 6.58
CA ASN A 60 -16.36 2.22 6.20
C ASN A 60 -15.34 2.30 7.34
N TRP A 61 -14.06 2.16 7.03
CA TRP A 61 -12.97 2.16 8.03
C TRP A 61 -12.86 3.47 8.85
N GLY A 62 -13.68 4.49 8.56
CA GLY A 62 -13.83 5.72 9.36
C GLY A 62 -15.22 5.94 9.95
N GLY A 63 -16.16 4.99 9.85
CA GLY A 63 -17.49 5.08 10.47
C GLY A 63 -18.48 6.08 9.86
N PHE A 64 -18.08 6.88 8.86
CA PHE A 64 -18.95 7.87 8.23
C PHE A 64 -19.99 7.24 7.28
N ALA A 65 -21.24 7.69 7.36
CA ALA A 65 -22.29 7.31 6.41
C ALA A 65 -22.01 7.90 5.01
N ALA A 66 -22.31 7.12 3.98
CA ALA A 66 -22.22 7.57 2.59
C ALA A 66 -23.47 8.39 2.20
N PRO A 67 -23.35 9.34 1.26
CA PRO A 67 -24.52 9.96 0.63
C PRO A 67 -25.28 8.94 -0.25
N PRO A 68 -26.56 9.22 -0.58
CA PRO A 68 -27.38 8.36 -1.45
C PRO A 68 -26.80 8.15 -2.85
N GLU A 69 -26.27 9.21 -3.45
CA GLU A 69 -25.61 9.15 -4.75
C GLU A 69 -24.18 9.68 -4.68
N MET A 70 -23.34 9.14 -5.55
CA MET A 70 -21.94 9.54 -5.67
C MET A 70 -21.82 10.68 -6.68
N PRO A 71 -21.36 11.88 -6.27
CA PRO A 71 -21.18 13.00 -7.18
C PRO A 71 -19.99 12.76 -8.12
N ASP A 72 -20.16 13.11 -9.38
CA ASP A 72 -19.06 13.18 -10.36
C ASP A 72 -18.07 14.30 -10.00
N ASP A 73 -18.58 15.44 -9.53
CA ASP A 73 -17.79 16.58 -9.04
C ASP A 73 -17.63 16.53 -7.50
N LEU A 74 -16.72 15.66 -7.06
CA LEU A 74 -16.41 15.46 -5.65
C LEU A 74 -15.95 16.74 -4.91
N PRO A 75 -15.06 17.59 -5.47
CA PRO A 75 -14.65 18.84 -4.81
C PRO A 75 -15.82 19.79 -4.53
N ARG A 76 -16.73 19.98 -5.50
CA ARG A 76 -17.88 20.86 -5.35
C ARG A 76 -18.84 20.35 -4.27
N ALA A 77 -19.14 19.06 -4.27
CA ALA A 77 -20.00 18.44 -3.25
C ALA A 77 -19.42 18.58 -1.83
N VAL A 78 -18.11 18.38 -1.66
CA VAL A 78 -17.43 18.55 -0.35
C VAL A 78 -17.50 20.00 0.15
N GLN A 79 -17.37 20.98 -0.76
CA GLN A 79 -17.47 22.40 -0.42
C GLN A 79 -18.89 22.76 0.06
N LEU A 80 -19.92 22.33 -0.68
CA LEU A 80 -21.31 22.61 -0.35
C LEU A 80 -21.74 21.92 0.96
N LEU A 81 -21.31 20.68 1.20
CA LEU A 81 -21.51 20.00 2.49
C LEU A 81 -20.73 20.70 3.61
N GLY A 82 -19.56 21.28 3.33
CA GLY A 82 -18.81 22.11 4.26
C GLY A 82 -19.61 23.35 4.71
N ASN A 83 -20.26 24.03 3.78
CA ASN A 83 -21.13 25.15 4.09
C ASN A 83 -22.35 24.70 4.91
N ALA A 84 -22.92 23.54 4.58
CA ALA A 84 -24.05 22.94 5.31
C ALA A 84 -23.71 22.54 6.75
N THR A 85 -22.44 22.20 7.05
CA THR A 85 -21.99 21.90 8.42
C THR A 85 -21.88 23.15 9.30
N GLN A 86 -21.63 24.32 8.71
CA GLN A 86 -21.35 25.55 9.43
C GLN A 86 -22.58 26.46 9.57
N ARG A 87 -23.43 26.54 8.55
CA ARG A 87 -24.56 27.48 8.47
C ARG A 87 -25.87 26.75 8.14
N ARG A 88 -27.02 27.41 8.34
CA ARG A 88 -28.29 26.91 7.79
C ARG A 88 -28.16 26.84 6.26
N VAL A 89 -28.54 25.71 5.68
CA VAL A 89 -28.42 25.45 4.24
C VAL A 89 -29.35 26.40 3.51
N SER A 90 -28.82 27.25 2.63
CA SER A 90 -29.67 28.09 1.78
C SER A 90 -30.43 27.22 0.77
N PRO A 91 -31.63 27.61 0.34
CA PRO A 91 -32.41 26.84 -0.64
C PRO A 91 -31.62 26.50 -1.92
N ARG A 92 -30.76 27.42 -2.37
CA ARG A 92 -29.87 27.20 -3.53
C ARG A 92 -28.84 26.10 -3.29
N VAL A 93 -28.16 26.10 -2.14
CA VAL A 93 -27.19 25.05 -1.78
C VAL A 93 -27.89 23.70 -1.59
N ARG A 94 -29.13 23.72 -1.09
CA ARG A 94 -29.95 22.51 -0.91
C ARG A 94 -30.25 21.83 -2.25
N ILE A 95 -30.75 22.59 -3.22
CA ILE A 95 -31.05 22.08 -4.58
C ILE A 95 -29.79 21.57 -5.27
N GLU A 96 -28.68 22.29 -5.13
CA GLU A 96 -27.40 21.88 -5.74
C GLU A 96 -26.84 20.61 -5.09
N LEU A 97 -26.99 20.45 -3.76
CA LEU A 97 -26.64 19.20 -3.07
C LEU A 97 -27.56 18.05 -3.50
N GLU A 98 -28.87 18.25 -3.58
CA GLU A 98 -29.81 17.23 -4.07
C GLU A 98 -29.43 16.75 -5.48
N ARG A 99 -29.01 17.66 -6.36
CA ARG A 99 -28.52 17.32 -7.70
C ARG A 99 -27.20 16.54 -7.70
N LEU A 100 -26.29 16.82 -6.77
CA LEU A 100 -24.95 16.24 -6.76
C LEU A 100 -24.86 14.93 -5.97
N VAL A 101 -25.52 14.85 -4.82
CA VAL A 101 -25.44 13.71 -3.88
C VAL A 101 -26.77 12.97 -3.73
N GLY A 102 -27.79 13.31 -4.53
CA GLY A 102 -29.09 12.65 -4.59
C GLY A 102 -30.07 13.03 -3.47
N ALA A 103 -29.60 13.76 -2.45
CA ALA A 103 -30.46 14.29 -1.38
C ALA A 103 -29.79 15.45 -0.64
N ALA A 104 -30.60 16.30 0.00
CA ALA A 104 -30.10 17.26 0.98
C ALA A 104 -29.90 16.60 2.34
N PRO A 105 -28.83 16.96 3.09
CA PRO A 105 -28.67 16.48 4.45
C PRO A 105 -29.80 17.03 5.34
N SER A 106 -30.42 16.16 6.14
CA SER A 106 -31.50 16.53 7.05
C SER A 106 -31.01 17.29 8.28
N ASN A 107 -29.74 17.09 8.66
CA ASN A 107 -29.10 17.77 9.79
C ASN A 107 -27.59 17.97 9.56
N LYS A 108 -26.96 18.78 10.42
CA LYS A 108 -25.52 19.11 10.34
C LYS A 108 -24.63 17.88 10.49
N GLU A 109 -25.03 16.91 11.33
CA GLU A 109 -24.27 15.69 11.57
C GLU A 109 -24.21 14.82 10.32
N GLN A 110 -25.34 14.66 9.62
CA GLN A 110 -25.41 13.93 8.36
C GLN A 110 -24.57 14.62 7.28
N ALA A 111 -24.61 15.96 7.20
CA ALA A 111 -23.73 16.72 6.31
C ALA A 111 -22.24 16.47 6.62
N GLN A 112 -21.87 16.43 7.91
CA GLN A 112 -20.50 16.16 8.34
C GLN A 112 -20.06 14.73 8.02
N GLN A 113 -20.96 13.75 8.17
CA GLN A 113 -20.70 12.36 7.80
C GLN A 113 -20.49 12.21 6.29
N TRP A 114 -21.39 12.76 5.48
CA TRP A 114 -21.25 12.72 4.01
C TRP A 114 -19.99 13.43 3.54
N LYS A 115 -19.68 14.59 4.12
CA LYS A 115 -18.45 15.34 3.85
C LYS A 115 -17.21 14.50 4.17
N GLY A 116 -17.16 13.87 5.34
CA GLY A 116 -16.05 13.02 5.75
C GLY A 116 -15.85 11.83 4.82
N PHE A 117 -16.94 11.19 4.40
CA PHE A 117 -16.92 10.09 3.44
C PHE A 117 -16.38 10.53 2.06
N LEU A 118 -16.89 11.62 1.50
CA LEU A 118 -16.44 12.13 0.19
C LEU A 118 -14.99 12.63 0.24
N GLN A 119 -14.55 13.27 1.33
CA GLN A 119 -13.16 13.69 1.51
C GLN A 119 -12.18 12.50 1.51
N GLN A 120 -12.53 11.39 2.16
CA GLN A 120 -11.70 10.17 2.12
C GLN A 120 -11.61 9.58 0.71
N ARG A 121 -12.71 9.62 -0.06
CA ARG A 121 -12.73 9.18 -1.47
C ARG A 121 -11.85 10.06 -2.35
N VAL A 122 -11.94 11.37 -2.20
CA VAL A 122 -11.06 12.33 -2.90
C VAL A 122 -9.60 12.04 -2.58
N GLN A 123 -9.26 11.85 -1.31
CA GLN A 123 -7.89 11.51 -0.89
C GLN A 123 -7.40 10.20 -1.52
N ARG A 124 -8.23 9.15 -1.54
CA ARG A 124 -7.85 7.86 -2.15
C ARG A 124 -7.66 7.95 -3.65
N ARG A 125 -8.51 8.71 -4.37
CA ARG A 125 -8.36 8.95 -5.81
C ARG A 125 -7.04 9.66 -6.09
N ILE A 126 -6.74 10.71 -5.34
CA ILE A 126 -5.47 11.45 -5.44
C ILE A 126 -4.27 10.55 -5.17
N MET A 127 -4.33 9.66 -4.17
CA MET A 127 -3.23 8.73 -3.88
C MET A 127 -3.02 7.70 -5.00
N ARG A 128 -4.09 7.11 -5.54
CA ARG A 128 -3.98 6.19 -6.69
C ARG A 128 -3.45 6.89 -7.93
N ASP A 129 -3.91 8.09 -8.22
CA ASP A 129 -3.43 8.87 -9.37
C ASP A 129 -1.94 9.23 -9.20
N ALA A 130 -1.48 9.44 -7.96
CA ALA A 130 -0.06 9.66 -7.66
C ALA A 130 0.78 8.38 -7.81
N GLU A 131 0.27 7.21 -7.41
CA GLU A 131 0.92 5.90 -7.57
C GLU A 131 1.03 5.53 -9.06
N VAL A 132 -0.02 5.77 -9.87
CA VAL A 132 -0.01 5.55 -11.31
C VAL A 132 0.94 6.52 -12.03
N ALA A 133 1.01 7.79 -11.59
CA ALA A 133 1.94 8.76 -12.14
C ALA A 133 3.41 8.42 -11.82
N GLN A 134 3.68 7.78 -10.68
CA GLN A 134 5.02 7.34 -10.30
C GLN A 134 5.50 6.14 -11.14
N ALA A 135 4.58 5.34 -11.67
CA ALA A 135 4.88 4.21 -12.56
C ALA A 135 5.18 4.61 -14.02
N LEU A 136 4.84 5.84 -14.43
CA LEU A 136 4.88 6.27 -15.85
C LEU A 136 6.00 7.27 -16.21
N GLY A 137 6.87 7.67 -15.26
CA GLY A 137 8.16 8.30 -15.57
C GLY A 137 8.15 9.59 -16.43
N ASP A 138 7.11 10.41 -16.33
CA ASP A 138 6.87 11.52 -17.28
C ASP A 138 7.47 12.87 -16.78
N PRO A 139 8.46 13.48 -17.46
CA PRO A 139 9.17 14.68 -16.98
C PRO A 139 8.31 15.95 -16.98
N GLU A 140 7.32 16.07 -17.87
CA GLU A 140 6.38 17.21 -17.90
C GLU A 140 5.50 17.30 -16.64
N LYS A 141 5.27 16.17 -15.95
CA LYS A 141 4.49 16.14 -14.71
C LYS A 141 5.31 16.49 -13.47
N GLU A 142 6.65 16.47 -13.56
CA GLU A 142 7.53 16.97 -12.50
C GLU A 142 7.45 18.50 -12.38
N ALA A 143 7.32 19.20 -13.52
CA ALA A 143 6.99 20.62 -13.57
C ALA A 143 5.58 20.92 -13.03
N ARG A 144 4.56 20.09 -13.37
CA ARG A 144 3.22 20.20 -12.77
C ARG A 144 3.18 19.85 -11.28
N ARG A 145 4.07 18.98 -10.78
CA ARG A 145 4.28 18.72 -9.34
C ARG A 145 4.76 19.98 -8.62
N LYS A 146 5.74 20.69 -9.17
CA LYS A 146 6.18 21.99 -8.63
C LYS A 146 5.02 22.99 -8.56
N LEU A 147 4.13 23.00 -9.56
CA LEU A 147 2.93 23.84 -9.57
C LEU A 147 1.84 23.39 -8.57
N LEU A 148 1.52 22.09 -8.46
CA LEU A 148 0.51 21.54 -7.54
C LEU A 148 0.90 21.66 -6.06
N CYS A 149 2.19 21.88 -5.76
CA CYS A 149 2.71 22.19 -4.43
C CYS A 149 2.31 23.59 -3.90
N THR A 150 1.62 24.41 -4.71
CA THR A 150 1.11 25.73 -4.28
C THR A 150 -0.25 25.66 -3.57
N ASN A 151 -1.10 24.66 -3.88
CA ASN A 151 -2.50 24.60 -3.41
C ASN A 151 -2.88 23.37 -2.57
N ARG A 152 -1.97 22.40 -2.35
CA ARG A 152 -2.20 21.31 -1.38
C ARG A 152 -1.91 21.82 0.04
N GLY A 153 -2.87 21.64 0.95
CA GLY A 153 -2.74 22.00 2.37
C GLY A 153 -1.34 21.71 2.92
N ALA A 154 -0.73 22.73 3.52
CA ALA A 154 0.70 22.85 3.82
C ALA A 154 1.38 21.66 4.55
N ALA A 155 0.60 20.71 5.08
CA ALA A 155 1.08 19.54 5.78
C ALA A 155 1.80 18.51 4.88
N ASN A 156 1.49 18.43 3.59
CA ASN A 156 2.10 17.46 2.67
C ASN A 156 3.22 18.04 1.78
N LYS A 157 3.32 19.37 1.65
CA LYS A 157 4.30 20.04 0.77
C LYS A 157 5.75 19.60 1.05
N TYR A 158 6.12 19.46 2.32
CA TYR A 158 7.47 19.09 2.71
C TYR A 158 7.76 17.59 2.55
N LEU A 159 6.74 16.72 2.57
CA LEU A 159 6.96 15.28 2.40
C LEU A 159 7.37 14.92 0.97
N ASP A 160 6.89 15.70 0.00
CA ASP A 160 7.14 15.45 -1.42
C ASP A 160 8.44 16.11 -1.91
N CYS A 161 8.96 17.12 -1.19
CA CYS A 161 10.13 17.90 -1.60
C CYS A 161 11.42 17.56 -0.82
N LEU A 162 11.32 16.90 0.33
CA LEU A 162 12.47 16.57 1.17
C LEU A 162 13.08 15.23 0.77
N SER A 163 14.40 15.21 0.58
CA SER A 163 15.17 13.97 0.55
C SER A 163 15.45 13.48 1.98
N LEU A 164 15.34 12.17 2.21
CA LEU A 164 15.73 11.57 3.48
C LEU A 164 17.22 11.19 3.39
N PRO A 165 18.09 11.66 4.31
CA PRO A 165 19.50 11.31 4.30
C PRO A 165 19.71 9.80 4.40
N GLU A 166 20.69 9.28 3.67
CA GLU A 166 20.93 7.83 3.55
C GLU A 166 21.28 7.21 4.90
N SER A 167 22.18 7.85 5.67
CA SER A 167 22.64 7.35 6.96
C SER A 167 21.85 7.92 8.15
N ASN A 168 21.74 7.14 9.22
CA ASN A 168 21.16 7.63 10.47
C ASN A 168 22.04 8.71 11.13
N ALA A 169 23.35 8.68 10.91
CA ALA A 169 24.27 9.71 11.41
C ALA A 169 23.99 11.07 10.75
N GLN A 170 23.85 11.12 9.42
CA GLN A 170 23.46 12.33 8.69
C GLN A 170 22.08 12.82 9.12
N LEU A 171 21.11 11.90 9.29
CA LEU A 171 19.77 12.28 9.75
C LEU A 171 19.80 12.90 11.16
N SER A 172 20.54 12.30 12.10
CA SER A 172 20.72 12.85 13.45
C SER A 172 21.41 14.22 13.41
N TRP A 173 22.43 14.38 12.56
CA TRP A 173 23.09 15.66 12.35
C TRP A 173 22.12 16.74 11.88
N VAL A 174 21.28 16.44 10.86
CA VAL A 174 20.25 17.37 10.37
C VAL A 174 19.27 17.75 11.48
N PHE A 175 18.81 16.78 12.29
CA PHE A 175 17.94 17.09 13.43
C PHE A 175 18.59 18.02 14.45
N SER A 176 19.86 17.81 14.77
CA SER A 176 20.61 18.69 15.68
C SER A 176 20.72 20.11 15.12
N ARG A 177 21.02 20.26 13.82
CA ARG A 177 21.10 21.57 13.17
C ARG A 177 19.76 22.28 13.08
N LEU A 178 18.68 21.56 12.82
CA LEU A 178 17.33 22.11 12.88
C LEU A 178 16.97 22.60 14.29
N GLU A 179 17.41 21.92 15.35
CA GLU A 179 17.18 22.35 16.73
C GLU A 179 17.99 23.61 17.08
N ILE A 180 19.24 23.71 16.62
CA ILE A 180 20.07 24.93 16.75
C ILE A 180 19.40 26.10 16.01
N ALA A 181 19.02 25.89 14.76
CA ALA A 181 18.30 26.90 13.97
C ALA A 181 16.99 27.32 14.65
N ARG A 182 16.29 26.39 15.32
CA ARG A 182 15.07 26.69 16.07
C ARG A 182 15.34 27.67 17.21
N ARG A 183 16.45 27.47 17.94
CA ARG A 183 16.86 28.32 19.07
C ARG A 183 17.38 29.68 18.61
N ASN A 184 18.05 29.74 17.46
CA ASN A 184 18.66 30.94 16.92
C ASN A 184 17.78 31.67 15.88
N ALA A 185 16.46 31.58 16.02
CA ALA A 185 15.48 32.27 15.17
C ALA A 185 15.64 32.04 13.64
N GLY A 186 16.12 30.87 13.23
CA GLY A 186 16.33 30.50 11.83
C GLY A 186 17.75 30.75 11.30
N PHE A 187 18.65 31.29 12.12
CA PHE A 187 20.03 31.50 11.72
C PHE A 187 20.81 30.17 11.69
N LEU A 188 21.40 29.88 10.54
CA LEU A 188 22.35 28.80 10.26
C LEU A 188 23.54 29.42 9.52
N ASP A 189 24.75 29.00 9.86
CA ASP A 189 25.95 29.34 9.10
C ASP A 189 25.86 28.80 7.67
N GLU A 190 26.50 29.50 6.73
CA GLU A 190 26.43 29.16 5.30
C GLU A 190 26.94 27.76 5.00
N ARG A 191 27.91 27.26 5.78
CA ARG A 191 28.46 25.92 5.64
C ARG A 191 27.44 24.87 6.06
N ASP A 192 26.84 24.97 7.25
CA ASP A 192 25.77 24.05 7.66
C ASP A 192 24.55 24.17 6.76
N ALA A 193 24.18 25.38 6.30
CA ALA A 193 23.07 25.59 5.38
C ALA A 193 23.30 24.89 4.03
N SER A 194 24.51 25.02 3.47
CA SER A 194 24.88 24.35 2.22
C SER A 194 24.87 22.83 2.36
N HIS A 195 25.41 22.31 3.47
CA HIS A 195 25.42 20.88 3.74
C HIS A 195 24.01 20.32 4.00
N MET A 196 23.16 21.06 4.74
CA MET A 196 21.76 20.70 4.94
C MET A 196 21.00 20.68 3.61
N ARG A 197 21.23 21.67 2.72
CA ARG A 197 20.64 21.69 1.38
C ARG A 197 21.05 20.48 0.56
N ALA A 198 22.31 20.04 0.64
CA ALA A 198 22.77 18.84 -0.05
C ALA A 198 22.09 17.56 0.48
N LEU A 199 21.86 17.46 1.79
CA LEU A 199 21.28 16.26 2.41
C LEU A 199 19.75 16.15 2.23
N ILE A 200 19.03 17.25 2.44
CA ILE A 200 17.55 17.25 2.50
C ILE A 200 16.87 18.08 1.41
N GLY A 201 17.64 18.75 0.55
CA GLY A 201 17.14 19.54 -0.57
C GLY A 201 16.62 20.94 -0.20
N MET A 202 16.61 21.30 1.09
CA MET A 202 16.13 22.63 1.54
C MET A 202 16.76 23.11 2.84
N VAL A 203 16.70 24.42 3.06
CA VAL A 203 17.08 25.09 4.32
C VAL A 203 15.87 25.90 4.80
N PRO A 204 15.26 25.55 5.95
CA PRO A 204 14.14 26.33 6.48
C PRO A 204 14.62 27.69 7.00
N GLN A 205 13.86 28.75 6.71
CA GLN A 205 14.23 30.13 7.08
C GLN A 205 13.47 30.62 8.32
N THR A 206 12.26 30.10 8.55
CA THR A 206 11.42 30.52 9.67
C THR A 206 11.27 29.43 10.72
N HIS A 207 11.00 29.83 11.97
CA HIS A 207 10.70 28.88 13.06
C HIS A 207 9.56 27.91 12.68
N ALA A 208 8.51 28.41 12.02
CA ALA A 208 7.39 27.59 11.55
C ALA A 208 7.83 26.55 10.51
N GLU A 209 8.70 26.91 9.58
CA GLU A 209 9.26 25.99 8.59
C GLU A 209 10.16 24.94 9.23
N ILE A 210 10.99 25.33 10.20
CA ILE A 210 11.86 24.39 10.93
C ILE A 210 11.03 23.28 11.57
N VAL A 211 9.93 23.64 12.25
CA VAL A 211 9.02 22.67 12.88
C VAL A 211 8.37 21.76 11.82
N ARG A 212 7.94 22.32 10.68
CA ARG A 212 7.31 21.54 9.60
C ARG A 212 8.30 20.57 8.93
N VAL A 213 9.51 21.04 8.62
CA VAL A 213 10.59 20.22 8.04
C VAL A 213 10.97 19.10 9.00
N ARG A 214 11.20 19.42 10.28
CA ARG A 214 11.49 18.42 11.32
C ARG A 214 10.39 17.35 11.39
N ASN A 215 9.12 17.75 11.39
CA ASN A 215 8.00 16.81 11.44
C ASN A 215 7.91 15.96 10.16
N ALA A 216 8.18 16.55 8.99
CA ALA A 216 8.19 15.84 7.72
C ALA A 216 9.35 14.82 7.65
N LEU A 217 10.58 15.22 8.02
CA LEU A 217 11.73 14.31 8.14
C LEU A 217 11.46 13.19 9.15
N SER A 218 10.83 13.49 10.29
CA SER A 218 10.47 12.47 11.28
C SER A 218 9.47 11.46 10.70
N LYS A 219 8.48 11.93 9.93
CA LYS A 219 7.54 11.07 9.21
C LYS A 219 8.23 10.23 8.13
N LEU A 220 9.14 10.81 7.34
CA LEU A 220 9.91 10.09 6.33
C LEU A 220 10.82 9.03 6.96
N ALA A 221 11.52 9.38 8.04
CA ALA A 221 12.34 8.45 8.81
C ALA A 221 11.49 7.31 9.40
N LEU A 222 10.30 7.61 9.91
CA LEU A 222 9.36 6.60 10.38
C LEU A 222 8.85 5.71 9.23
N ARG A 223 8.57 6.27 8.05
CA ARG A 223 8.19 5.50 6.86
C ARG A 223 9.31 4.56 6.43
N ARG A 224 10.55 5.05 6.33
CA ARG A 224 11.73 4.21 6.07
C ARG A 224 11.85 3.10 7.10
N LYS A 225 11.82 3.44 8.39
CA LYS A 225 11.87 2.48 9.49
C LYS A 225 10.78 1.42 9.37
N ARG A 226 9.54 1.81 9.05
CA ARG A 226 8.42 0.87 8.87
C ARG A 226 8.60 -0.03 7.67
N ALA A 227 9.09 0.50 6.55
CA ALA A 227 9.41 -0.27 5.36
C ALA A 227 10.56 -1.27 5.64
N GLU A 228 11.60 -0.83 6.33
CA GLU A 228 12.76 -1.64 6.69
C GLU A 228 12.44 -2.69 7.78
N TYR A 229 11.42 -2.48 8.62
CA TYR A 229 11.11 -3.41 9.73
C TYR A 229 10.38 -4.67 9.29
N TRP A 230 10.12 -4.80 7.99
CA TRP A 230 9.62 -6.00 7.35
C TRP A 230 10.64 -6.52 6.34
N PRO A 231 10.92 -7.83 6.31
CA PRO A 231 11.75 -8.39 5.25
C PRO A 231 11.01 -8.21 3.91
N PRO A 232 11.73 -7.91 2.80
CA PRO A 232 11.14 -7.75 1.47
C PRO A 232 10.33 -8.97 1.01
N LYS A 233 10.82 -10.17 1.34
CA LYS A 233 10.14 -11.44 1.10
C LYS A 233 9.86 -12.15 2.42
N LEU A 234 8.67 -12.75 2.52
CA LEU A 234 8.37 -13.70 3.57
C LEU A 234 8.83 -15.09 3.10
N PRO A 235 9.60 -15.83 3.93
CA PRO A 235 10.01 -17.17 3.58
C PRO A 235 8.84 -18.15 3.63
N ASP A 236 8.98 -19.24 2.89
CA ASP A 236 7.98 -20.31 2.84
C ASP A 236 7.63 -20.84 4.24
N THR A 237 6.39 -21.32 4.41
CA THR A 237 5.89 -21.84 5.70
C THR A 237 6.55 -23.14 6.17
N GLU A 238 7.63 -23.56 5.52
CA GLU A 238 8.46 -24.67 5.95
C GLU A 238 9.23 -24.29 7.22
N LEU A 239 9.07 -25.14 8.25
CA LEU A 239 9.70 -24.94 9.55
C LEU A 239 11.23 -24.92 9.45
N ARG A 240 11.82 -25.81 8.64
CA ARG A 240 13.28 -25.92 8.45
C ARG A 240 13.87 -24.60 7.94
N THR A 241 13.30 -24.07 6.85
CA THR A 241 13.71 -22.79 6.24
C THR A 241 13.66 -21.64 7.25
N HIS A 242 12.60 -21.59 8.05
CA HIS A 242 12.47 -20.59 9.10
C HIS A 242 13.49 -20.74 10.24
N PHE A 243 13.83 -21.97 10.65
CA PHE A 243 14.87 -22.20 11.65
C PHE A 243 16.24 -21.76 11.15
N THR A 244 16.59 -22.08 9.91
CA THR A 244 17.83 -21.64 9.27
C THR A 244 17.92 -20.12 9.20
N ILE A 245 16.87 -19.45 8.72
CA ILE A 245 16.81 -17.99 8.67
C ILE A 245 16.94 -17.39 10.07
N LYS A 246 16.19 -17.92 11.05
CA LYS A 246 16.25 -17.44 12.44
C LYS A 246 17.66 -17.56 13.02
N PHE A 247 18.34 -18.68 12.78
CA PHE A 247 19.70 -18.92 13.25
C PHE A 247 20.68 -17.90 12.64
N LEU A 248 20.66 -17.74 11.32
CA LEU A 248 21.52 -16.80 10.60
C LEU A 248 21.26 -15.34 11.02
N MET A 249 19.99 -14.97 11.17
CA MET A 249 19.58 -13.65 11.67
C MET A 249 20.03 -13.39 13.12
N GLN A 250 20.10 -14.43 13.94
CA GLN A 250 20.55 -14.33 15.33
C GLN A 250 22.07 -14.13 15.40
N ARG A 251 22.84 -14.74 14.48
CA ARG A 251 24.27 -14.44 14.34
C ARG A 251 24.53 -12.99 13.96
N ILE A 252 23.77 -12.44 13.00
CA ILE A 252 23.86 -11.00 12.65
C ILE A 252 23.50 -10.13 13.85
N ARG A 253 22.51 -10.54 14.65
CA ARG A 253 22.11 -9.78 15.85
C ARG A 253 23.23 -9.73 16.89
N ASP A 254 23.90 -10.85 17.11
CA ASP A 254 24.84 -11.01 18.22
C ASP A 254 26.27 -10.59 17.83
N GLY A 255 26.67 -10.80 16.57
CA GLY A 255 28.00 -10.47 16.05
C GLY A 255 28.04 -9.39 14.97
N GLY A 256 26.89 -8.83 14.55
CA GLY A 256 26.81 -7.76 13.54
C GLY A 256 26.89 -8.23 12.07
N HIS A 257 27.25 -9.48 11.81
CA HIS A 257 27.45 -10.04 10.47
C HIS A 257 27.11 -11.55 10.44
N SER A 258 26.86 -12.09 9.24
CA SER A 258 26.77 -13.54 9.02
C SER A 258 27.98 -14.01 8.20
N THR A 259 28.15 -15.32 8.04
CA THR A 259 29.11 -15.84 7.06
C THR A 259 28.62 -15.51 5.65
N GLU A 260 29.51 -15.35 4.66
CA GLU A 260 29.14 -15.02 3.27
C GLU A 260 28.06 -15.96 2.71
N GLN A 261 28.19 -17.26 2.97
CA GLN A 261 27.18 -18.26 2.62
C GLN A 261 25.84 -18.03 3.35
N GLY A 262 25.89 -17.64 4.63
CA GLY A 262 24.71 -17.30 5.42
C GLY A 262 24.02 -16.04 4.90
N GLU A 263 24.79 -15.04 4.47
CA GLU A 263 24.25 -13.83 3.86
C GLU A 263 23.57 -14.10 2.53
N ALA A 264 24.19 -14.93 1.68
CA ALA A 264 23.58 -15.37 0.42
C ALA A 264 22.23 -16.08 0.65
N ILE A 265 22.15 -16.97 1.64
CA ILE A 265 20.89 -17.66 2.01
C ILE A 265 19.83 -16.64 2.48
N LEU A 266 20.21 -15.65 3.27
CA LEU A 266 19.28 -14.61 3.73
C LEU A 266 18.79 -13.73 2.57
N ILE A 267 19.66 -13.35 1.65
CA ILE A 267 19.28 -12.58 0.46
C ILE A 267 18.35 -13.41 -0.43
N ASP A 268 18.64 -14.68 -0.67
CA ASP A 268 17.79 -15.58 -1.45
C ASP A 268 16.37 -15.67 -0.84
N ARG A 269 16.30 -15.95 0.47
CA ARG A 269 15.03 -16.26 1.15
C ARG A 269 14.24 -15.04 1.64
N LEU A 270 14.91 -13.95 2.00
CA LEU A 270 14.27 -12.72 2.50
C LEU A 270 14.33 -11.55 1.50
N GLY A 271 15.13 -11.67 0.44
CA GLY A 271 15.29 -10.64 -0.59
C GLY A 271 16.30 -9.54 -0.25
N ALA A 272 16.79 -9.46 1.00
CA ALA A 272 17.79 -8.49 1.42
C ALA A 272 18.42 -8.86 2.77
N LEU A 273 19.53 -8.19 3.11
CA LEU A 273 20.12 -8.22 4.44
C LEU A 273 19.54 -7.11 5.34
N PRO A 274 19.41 -7.36 6.65
CA PRO A 274 19.08 -6.31 7.60
C PRO A 274 20.22 -5.28 7.65
N ARG A 275 19.88 -3.99 7.48
CA ARG A 275 20.89 -2.92 7.51
C ARG A 275 21.65 -2.80 8.84
N ASN A 276 21.01 -3.17 9.95
CA ASN A 276 21.59 -3.09 11.27
C ASN A 276 20.94 -4.10 12.23
N VAL A 277 21.55 -4.24 13.41
CA VAL A 277 21.11 -5.14 14.48
C VAL A 277 19.66 -4.90 14.93
N ASN A 278 19.18 -3.65 14.91
CA ASN A 278 17.81 -3.33 15.31
C ASN A 278 16.78 -3.80 14.28
N VAL A 279 17.08 -3.63 12.99
CA VAL A 279 16.28 -4.18 11.90
C VAL A 279 16.27 -5.71 11.98
N ALA A 280 17.43 -6.33 12.23
CA ALA A 280 17.55 -7.76 12.43
C ALA A 280 16.65 -8.28 13.58
N ARG A 281 16.66 -7.61 14.74
CA ARG A 281 15.77 -7.93 15.88
C ARG A 281 14.29 -7.83 15.49
N ALA A 282 13.91 -6.80 14.75
CA ALA A 282 12.54 -6.61 14.29
C ALA A 282 12.10 -7.75 13.36
N TRP A 283 12.95 -8.12 12.39
CA TRP A 283 12.69 -9.22 11.46
C TRP A 283 12.53 -10.55 12.19
N VAL A 284 13.42 -10.89 13.12
CA VAL A 284 13.31 -12.13 13.91
C VAL A 284 11.98 -12.19 14.68
N LYS A 285 11.55 -11.08 15.30
CA LYS A 285 10.26 -11.03 16.01
C LYS A 285 9.08 -11.25 15.05
N LYS A 286 9.14 -10.69 13.86
CA LYS A 286 8.10 -10.86 12.83
C LYS A 286 8.05 -12.28 12.28
N LEU A 287 9.19 -12.88 11.97
CA LEU A 287 9.29 -14.26 11.49
C LEU A 287 8.75 -15.28 12.51
N ARG A 288 9.01 -15.06 13.80
CA ARG A 288 8.39 -15.89 14.86
C ARG A 288 6.87 -15.76 14.87
N PHE A 289 6.35 -14.55 14.69
CA PHE A 289 4.91 -14.31 14.65
C PHE A 289 4.25 -14.93 13.41
N THR A 290 4.89 -14.85 12.24
CA THR A 290 4.37 -15.47 11.01
C THR A 290 4.34 -16.99 11.12
N LEU A 291 5.37 -17.61 11.69
CA LEU A 291 5.37 -19.05 12.01
C LEU A 291 4.23 -19.43 12.94
N TYR A 292 4.08 -18.71 14.05
CA TYR A 292 3.01 -18.96 15.01
C TYR A 292 1.64 -18.88 14.34
N MET A 293 1.41 -17.85 13.51
CA MET A 293 0.15 -17.70 12.78
C MET A 293 -0.06 -18.79 11.72
N ALA A 294 1.01 -19.23 11.05
CA ALA A 294 0.94 -20.34 10.09
C ALA A 294 0.58 -21.65 10.80
N GLN A 295 1.23 -21.95 11.92
CA GLN A 295 0.92 -23.12 12.74
C GLN A 295 -0.53 -23.08 13.22
N LYS A 296 -0.96 -21.95 13.80
CA LYS A 296 -2.33 -21.77 14.27
C LYS A 296 -3.38 -21.94 13.17
N ARG A 297 -3.07 -21.52 11.93
CA ARG A 297 -3.95 -21.74 10.77
C ARG A 297 -4.04 -23.23 10.41
N ARG A 298 -2.91 -23.95 10.41
CA ARG A 298 -2.87 -25.40 10.18
C ARG A 298 -3.66 -26.13 11.26
N ASP A 299 -3.48 -25.79 12.53
CA ASP A 299 -4.22 -26.40 13.65
C ASP A 299 -5.72 -26.13 13.52
N HIS A 300 -6.11 -24.91 13.10
CA HIS A 300 -7.52 -24.58 12.87
C HIS A 300 -8.10 -25.36 11.68
N GLN A 301 -7.36 -25.50 10.58
CA GLN A 301 -7.76 -26.31 9.43
C GLN A 301 -7.92 -27.79 9.81
N ALA A 302 -6.94 -28.36 10.51
CA ALA A 302 -7.01 -29.73 11.02
C ALA A 302 -8.24 -29.94 11.91
N LYS A 303 -8.55 -28.98 12.80
CA LYS A 303 -9.77 -29.01 13.61
C LYS A 303 -11.04 -28.95 12.77
N GLN A 304 -11.10 -28.08 11.76
CA GLN A 304 -12.24 -27.98 10.85
C GLN A 304 -12.47 -29.28 10.07
N GLU A 305 -11.40 -29.94 9.62
CA GLU A 305 -11.47 -31.24 8.95
C GLU A 305 -12.03 -32.32 9.89
N VAL A 306 -11.54 -32.39 11.13
CA VAL A 306 -12.07 -33.32 12.14
C VAL A 306 -13.54 -33.02 12.44
N ASP A 307 -13.92 -31.76 12.59
CA ASP A 307 -15.32 -31.38 12.83
C ASP A 307 -16.23 -31.72 11.63
N ALA A 308 -15.73 -31.57 10.40
CA ALA A 308 -16.43 -31.98 9.19
C ALA A 308 -16.63 -33.49 9.13
N LEU A 309 -15.59 -34.28 9.44
CA LEU A 309 -15.67 -35.74 9.56
C LEU A 309 -16.68 -36.16 10.64
N LYS A 310 -16.65 -35.55 11.84
CA LYS A 310 -17.64 -35.81 12.90
C LYS A 310 -19.07 -35.53 12.45
N ARG A 311 -19.32 -34.45 11.71
CA ARG A 311 -20.66 -34.14 11.15
C ARG A 311 -21.09 -35.19 10.14
N LYS A 312 -20.19 -35.62 9.26
CA LYS A 312 -20.43 -36.66 8.26
C LYS A 312 -20.79 -37.99 8.93
N VAL A 313 -20.00 -38.43 9.91
CA VAL A 313 -20.28 -39.64 10.72
C VAL A 313 -21.65 -39.54 11.39
N ARG A 314 -21.97 -38.41 12.05
CA ARG A 314 -23.30 -38.21 12.68
C ARG A 314 -24.44 -38.29 11.68
N ALA A 315 -24.29 -37.73 10.48
CA ALA A 315 -25.31 -37.79 9.44
C ALA A 315 -25.53 -39.23 8.94
N LEU A 316 -24.45 -39.96 8.65
CA LEU A 316 -24.51 -41.36 8.25
C LEU A 316 -25.10 -42.26 9.34
N CYS A 317 -24.75 -42.03 10.61
CA CYS A 317 -25.35 -42.72 11.75
C CYS A 317 -26.86 -42.48 11.89
N ARG A 318 -27.34 -41.26 11.60
CA ARG A 318 -28.78 -40.96 11.59
C ARG A 318 -29.51 -41.73 10.49
N LEU A 319 -28.94 -41.77 9.28
CA LEU A 319 -29.49 -42.55 8.17
C LEU A 319 -29.53 -44.05 8.50
N LYS A 320 -28.46 -44.59 9.09
CA LYS A 320 -28.39 -45.98 9.54
C LYS A 320 -29.48 -46.31 10.57
N ARG A 321 -29.66 -45.44 11.58
CA ARG A 321 -30.71 -45.62 12.60
C ARG A 321 -32.12 -45.53 12.04
N ALA A 322 -32.33 -44.73 11.00
CA ALA A 322 -33.62 -44.63 10.32
C ALA A 322 -33.90 -45.80 9.36
N GLY A 323 -32.97 -46.74 9.17
CA GLY A 323 -33.09 -47.81 8.18
C GLY A 323 -32.97 -47.34 6.74
N LEU A 324 -32.51 -46.10 6.51
CA LEU A 324 -32.44 -45.45 5.19
C LEU A 324 -31.03 -45.42 4.60
N ALA A 325 -30.05 -46.05 5.27
CA ALA A 325 -28.67 -46.06 4.80
C ALA A 325 -28.46 -47.09 3.69
N THR A 326 -27.83 -46.66 2.59
CA THR A 326 -27.40 -47.57 1.52
C THR A 326 -26.15 -48.36 1.92
N ALA A 327 -25.88 -49.48 1.25
CA ALA A 327 -24.68 -50.28 1.49
C ALA A 327 -23.38 -49.48 1.28
N GLU A 328 -23.38 -48.54 0.33
CA GLU A 328 -22.25 -47.62 0.09
C GLU A 328 -22.05 -46.64 1.25
N GLN A 329 -23.13 -46.05 1.77
CA GLN A 329 -23.09 -45.17 2.93
C GLN A 329 -22.61 -45.88 4.20
N LEU A 330 -22.91 -47.17 4.35
CA LEU A 330 -22.40 -47.99 5.46
C LEU A 330 -20.89 -48.28 5.33
N LYS A 331 -20.38 -48.48 4.11
CA LYS A 331 -18.93 -48.59 3.86
C LYS A 331 -18.23 -47.26 4.11
N GLU A 332 -18.83 -46.15 3.69
CA GLU A 332 -18.31 -44.80 3.91
C GLU A 332 -18.29 -44.42 5.40
N LEU A 333 -19.29 -44.86 6.17
CA LEU A 333 -19.31 -44.69 7.63
C LEU A 333 -18.12 -45.38 8.29
N ARG A 334 -17.83 -46.65 7.93
CA ARG A 334 -16.69 -47.40 8.49
C ARG A 334 -15.36 -46.70 8.19
N ARG A 335 -15.16 -46.24 6.95
CA ARG A 335 -13.96 -45.50 6.55
C ARG A 335 -13.81 -44.18 7.32
N ALA A 336 -14.91 -43.44 7.49
CA ALA A 336 -14.90 -42.18 8.23
C ALA A 336 -14.64 -42.39 9.73
N ASP A 337 -15.14 -43.47 10.32
CA ASP A 337 -14.86 -43.86 11.71
C ASP A 337 -13.39 -44.28 11.90
N GLU A 338 -12.84 -45.08 10.98
CA GLU A 338 -11.41 -45.44 10.95
C GLU A 338 -10.51 -44.21 10.80
N GLU A 339 -10.85 -43.28 9.90
CA GLU A 339 -10.11 -42.03 9.72
C GLU A 339 -10.19 -41.13 10.96
N LEU A 340 -11.35 -41.07 11.63
CA LEU A 340 -11.52 -40.33 12.88
C LEU A 340 -10.69 -40.92 14.02
N ALA A 341 -10.65 -42.25 14.12
CA ALA A 341 -9.85 -42.98 15.09
C ALA A 341 -8.35 -42.78 14.84
N ALA A 342 -7.90 -42.85 13.59
CA ALA A 342 -6.52 -42.61 13.20
C ALA A 342 -6.05 -41.18 13.49
N ARG A 343 -6.94 -40.18 13.42
CA ARG A 343 -6.65 -38.77 13.75
C ARG A 343 -6.69 -38.46 15.25
N GLY A 344 -6.81 -39.48 16.11
CA GLY A 344 -6.69 -39.33 17.57
C GLY A 344 -7.93 -38.79 18.27
N ALA A 345 -9.12 -38.95 17.69
CA ALA A 345 -10.36 -38.77 18.42
C ALA A 345 -10.76 -40.05 19.16
N CYS A 346 -9.92 -40.53 20.08
CA CYS A 346 -10.50 -41.16 21.27
C CYS A 346 -11.25 -40.06 22.01
N ALA A 347 -12.54 -40.29 22.22
CA ALA A 347 -13.38 -39.46 23.08
C ALA A 347 -12.83 -39.43 24.52
#